data_AF-A0A537WRC7-F1
#
_entry.id   AF-A0A537WRC7-F1
#
_cell.length_a   1.000
_cell.length_b   1.000
_cell.length_c   1.000
_cell.angle_alpha   90.00
_cell.angle_beta   90.00
_cell.angle_gamma   90.00
#
_symmetry.space_group_name_H-M   'P 1'
#
loop_
_entity.id
_entity.type
_entity.pdbx_description
1 polymer ?
#
loop_
_entity_poly.entity_id
_entity_poly.type
_entity_poly.pdbx_seq_one_letter_code
_entity_poly.pdbx_strand_id
1 'polypeptide(L)' 'MASPTVRQIYALAAALCERMGEEFPETREGASETIERLRMENGHPAPRLEDTPSRPRGKRRRRED' A
#
# COMPACT_ATOMS: atom_id res chain seq x y z
N MET A 1 8.30 -19.61 7.00
CA MET A 1 8.76 -18.79 5.84
C MET A 1 9.15 -17.42 6.37
N ALA A 2 10.25 -16.84 5.89
CA ALA A 2 10.63 -15.48 6.24
C ALA A 2 9.69 -14.47 5.55
N SER A 3 9.31 -13.39 6.23
CA SER A 3 8.54 -12.31 5.62
C SER A 3 9.38 -11.60 4.55
N PRO A 4 8.78 -11.19 3.42
CA PRO A 4 9.51 -10.46 2.39
C PRO A 4 10.01 -9.12 2.92
N THR A 5 11.18 -8.70 2.46
CA THR A 5 11.74 -7.37 2.74
C THR A 5 10.98 -6.28 1.99
N VAL A 6 11.06 -5.05 2.48
CA VAL A 6 10.48 -3.87 1.81
C VAL A 6 10.97 -3.74 0.37
N ARG A 7 12.27 -3.97 0.14
CA ARG A 7 12.86 -3.91 -1.21
C ARG A 7 12.27 -4.96 -2.15
N GLN A 8 12.03 -6.18 -1.66
CA GLN A 8 11.40 -7.25 -2.45
C GLN A 8 9.94 -6.93 -2.75
N ILE A 9 9.21 -6.35 -1.78
CA ILE A 9 7.82 -5.93 -1.98
C ILE A 9 7.74 -4.87 -3.09
N TYR A 10 8.61 -3.86 -3.06
CA TYR A 10 8.63 -2.83 -4.11
C TYR A 10 9.06 -3.37 -5.48
N ALA A 11 10.06 -4.26 -5.52
CA ALA A 11 10.48 -4.90 -6.77
C ALA A 11 9.33 -5.73 -7.39
N LEU A 12 8.59 -6.46 -6.56
CA LEU A 12 7.42 -7.20 -7.00
C LEU A 12 6.32 -6.27 -7.52
N ALA A 13 6.03 -5.19 -6.79
CA ALA A 13 5.01 -4.24 -7.21
C ALA A 13 5.36 -3.55 -8.53
N ALA A 14 6.62 -3.17 -8.74
CA ALA A 14 7.10 -2.61 -10.01
C ALA A 14 6.93 -3.59 -11.18
N ALA A 15 7.34 -4.86 -11.00
CA ALA A 15 7.18 -5.89 -12.03
C ALA A 15 5.70 -6.16 -12.38
N LEU A 16 4.79 -6.03 -11.40
CA LEU A 16 3.36 -6.16 -11.64
C LEU A 16 2.80 -4.98 -12.44
N CYS A 17 3.21 -3.75 -12.12
CA CYS A 17 2.85 -2.56 -12.91
C CYS A 17 3.31 -2.72 -14.36
N GLU A 18 4.58 -3.09 -14.60
CA GLU A 18 5.12 -3.35 -15.94
C GLU A 18 4.32 -4.40 -16.69
N ARG A 19 3.99 -5.53 -16.05
CA ARG A 19 3.21 -6.61 -16.65
C ARG A 19 1.80 -6.18 -17.06
N MET A 20 1.21 -5.22 -16.34
CA MET A 20 -0.11 -4.68 -16.62
C MET A 20 -0.08 -3.47 -17.56
N GLY A 21 1.11 -3.02 -17.99
CA GLY A 21 1.26 -1.81 -18.80
C GLY A 21 0.98 -0.52 -18.03
N GLU A 22 1.11 -0.55 -16.70
CA GLU A 22 0.94 0.60 -15.82
C GLU A 22 2.30 1.15 -15.37
N GLU A 23 2.37 2.46 -15.15
CA GLU A 23 3.53 3.10 -14.54
C GLU A 23 3.54 2.86 -13.02
N PHE A 24 4.72 2.59 -12.47
CA PHE A 24 4.88 2.46 -11.03
C PHE A 24 4.80 3.85 -10.37
N PRO A 25 3.95 4.05 -9.33
CA PRO A 25 3.70 5.37 -8.77
C PRO A 25 4.93 5.97 -8.08
N GLU A 26 5.28 7.20 -8.45
CA GLU A 26 6.42 7.94 -7.86
C GLU A 26 6.06 8.60 -6.51
N THR A 27 4.77 8.82 -6.27
CA THR A 27 4.30 9.54 -5.07
C THR A 27 3.45 8.64 -4.18
N ARG A 28 3.46 8.96 -2.87
CA ARG A 28 2.61 8.28 -1.89
C ARG A 28 1.13 8.43 -2.22
N GLU A 29 0.73 9.60 -2.73
CA GLU A 29 -0.65 9.90 -3.10
C GLU A 29 -1.08 9.05 -4.29
N GLY A 30 -0.29 9.04 -5.38
CA GLY A 30 -0.54 8.18 -6.53
C GLY A 30 -0.55 6.70 -6.18
N ALA A 31 0.35 6.25 -5.30
CA ALA A 31 0.31 4.88 -4.79
C ALA A 31 -0.99 4.56 -4.02
N SER A 32 -1.50 5.53 -3.25
CA SER A 32 -2.74 5.35 -2.49
C SER A 32 -3.96 5.27 -3.43
N GLU A 33 -3.99 6.11 -4.46
CA GLU A 33 -5.02 6.10 -5.51
C GLU A 33 -5.03 4.78 -6.29
N THR A 34 -3.86 4.32 -6.76
CA THR A 34 -3.73 3.03 -7.47
C THR A 34 -4.21 1.87 -6.61
N ILE A 35 -3.81 1.82 -5.34
CA ILE A 35 -4.25 0.77 -4.41
C ILE A 35 -5.76 0.83 -4.20
N GLU A 36 -6.35 2.01 -4.07
CA GLU A 36 -7.81 2.15 -3.91
C GLU A 36 -8.56 1.66 -5.15
N ARG A 37 -8.14 2.07 -6.35
CA ARG A 37 -8.69 1.57 -7.62
C ARG A 37 -8.66 0.03 -7.67
N LEU A 38 -7.47 -0.56 -7.46
CA LEU A 38 -7.30 -2.02 -7.48
C LEU A 38 -8.10 -2.73 -6.39
N ARG A 39 -8.25 -2.13 -5.21
CA ARG A 39 -9.07 -2.69 -4.13
C ARG A 39 -10.54 -2.76 -4.52
N MET A 40 -11.06 -1.71 -5.16
CA MET A 40 -12.45 -1.67 -5.59
C MET A 40 -12.72 -2.64 -6.74
N GLU A 41 -11.85 -2.66 -7.73
CA GLU A 41 -11.95 -3.58 -8.87
C GLU A 41 -11.94 -5.05 -8.41
N ASN A 42 -11.16 -5.37 -7.38
CA ASN A 42 -11.13 -6.71 -6.77
C ASN A 42 -12.28 -6.97 -5.77
N GLY A 43 -13.17 -6.00 -5.53
CA GLY A 43 -14.29 -6.15 -4.60
C GLY A 43 -13.88 -6.22 -3.12
N HIS A 44 -12.78 -5.56 -2.74
CA HIS A 44 -12.28 -5.60 -1.37
C HIS A 44 -13.25 -4.91 -0.41
N PRO A 45 -13.60 -5.53 0.74
CA PRO A 45 -14.66 -5.03 1.65
C PRO A 45 -14.29 -3.79 2.47
N ALA A 46 -13.10 -3.23 2.29
CA ALA A 46 -12.63 -2.15 3.15
C ALA A 46 -13.08 -0.80 2.58
N PRO A 47 -13.45 0.19 3.41
CA PRO A 47 -14.00 1.46 2.97
C PRO A 47 -13.00 2.28 2.15
N ARG A 48 -13.50 3.36 1.52
CA ARG A 48 -12.67 4.34 0.83
C ARG A 48 -11.68 4.97 1.81
N LEU A 49 -10.58 5.47 1.26
CA LEU A 49 -9.55 6.13 2.05
C LEU A 49 -10.09 7.39 2.73
N GLU A 50 -10.93 8.16 2.02
CA GLU A 50 -11.60 9.36 2.54
C GLU A 50 -12.61 9.07 3.65
N ASP A 51 -13.29 7.91 3.58
CA ASP A 51 -14.25 7.46 4.58
C ASP A 51 -13.57 6.86 5.82
N THR A 52 -12.26 6.63 5.74
CA THR A 52 -11.51 6.02 6.85
C THR A 52 -11.13 7.11 7.84
N PRO A 53 -11.55 7.02 9.12
CA PRO A 53 -11.20 8.03 10.11
C PRO A 53 -9.68 8.09 10.26
N SER A 54 -9.13 9.31 10.22
CA SER A 54 -7.69 9.54 10.44
C SER A 54 -7.31 9.03 11.82
N ARG A 55 -6.67 7.85 11.87
CA ARG A 55 -6.26 7.26 13.14
C ARG A 55 -5.07 8.05 13.67
N PRO A 56 -5.13 8.59 14.89
CA PRO A 56 -3.99 9.30 15.47
C PRO A 56 -2.79 8.36 15.47
N ARG A 57 -1.68 8.82 14.88
CA ARG A 57 -0.42 8.07 14.80
C ARG A 57 0.05 7.81 16.23
N GLY A 58 -0.32 6.65 16.77
CA GLY A 58 0.02 6.27 18.14
C GLY A 58 1.52 6.38 18.34
N LYS A 59 1.96 7.19 19.31
CA LYS A 59 3.34 7.22 19.80
C LYS A 59 3.79 5.78 19.99
N ARG A 60 4.71 5.31 19.14
CA ARG A 60 5.42 4.04 19.33
C ARG A 60 5.97 4.07 20.76
N ARG A 61 5.38 3.28 21.66
CA ARG A 61 5.97 3.01 22.97
C ARG A 61 7.35 2.43 22.66
N ARG A 62 8.40 3.16 23.04
CA ARG A 62 9.75 2.59 23.16
C ARG A 62 9.57 1.36 24.04
N ARG A 63 9.84 0.17 23.49
CA ARG A 63 10.21 -0.97 24.32
C ARG A 63 11.65 -0.69 24.74
N GLU A 64 11.82 -0.31 25.99
CA GLU A 64 13.06 -0.57 26.73
C GLU A 64 13.02 -2.05 27.11
N ASP A 65 14.03 -2.79 26.65
CA ASP A 65 14.63 -3.96 27.28
C ASP A 65 16.10 -3.99 26.82
#